data_AF-A0A2S6YZY6-F1
#
_entry.id   AF-A0A2S6YZY6-F1
#
_cell.length_a   1.000
_cell.length_b   1.000
_cell.length_c   1.000
_cell.angle_alpha   90.00
_cell.angle_beta   90.00
_cell.angle_gamma   90.00
#
_symmetry.space_group_name_H-M   'P 1'
#
loop_
_entity.id
_entity.type
_entity.pdbx_description
1 polymer ?
#
loop_
_entity_poly.entity_id
_entity_poly.type
_entity_poly.pdbx_seq_one_letter_code
_entity_poly.pdbx_strand_id
1 'polypeptide(L)'
;MSSWYYAEGNRHRRGPVAGEALLALYRDHAIALDTLVWREGFARWAPLSACADELGPPISTDVRAAALPPPLPPAPPAAGHSAAASASSSSAYRLPGNGSGWPLAVVLGAVVGMFVLVAMIGIVAAIALPAYQDYTARTKVAQAITALAPLKPQIAGFLAQQGRCPVNGDAGFLAPEGYANDVLTSVQIGHFDTTNCGVEALLHAPKMTRIDGKALWLDFDADAGTWQCNSEIDDNQLPPDCRG
;
A
#
# COMPACT_ATOMS: atom_id res chain seq x y z
N MET A 1 -37.11 -4.69 -21.37
CA MET A 1 -36.60 -5.26 -20.11
C MET A 1 -35.43 -6.16 -20.49
N SER A 2 -34.19 -5.70 -20.31
CA SER A 2 -33.00 -6.50 -20.65
C SER A 2 -32.87 -7.66 -19.68
N SER A 3 -32.77 -8.89 -20.19
CA SER A 3 -32.50 -10.10 -19.41
C SER A 3 -31.01 -10.17 -19.06
N TRP A 4 -30.70 -10.19 -17.77
CA TRP A 4 -29.34 -10.30 -17.24
C TRP A 4 -29.07 -11.68 -16.63
N TYR A 5 -27.83 -12.10 -16.69
CA TYR A 5 -27.32 -13.31 -16.07
C TYR A 5 -26.07 -12.98 -15.27
N TYR A 6 -25.85 -13.66 -14.14
CA TYR A 6 -24.65 -13.52 -13.33
C TYR A 6 -24.07 -14.88 -12.96
N ALA A 7 -22.76 -14.91 -12.70
CA ALA A 7 -22.04 -16.10 -12.26
C ALA A 7 -21.96 -16.14 -10.72
N GLU A 8 -22.48 -17.21 -10.11
CA GLU A 8 -22.36 -17.46 -8.67
C GLU A 8 -21.25 -18.50 -8.44
N GLY A 9 -20.11 -18.05 -7.90
CA GLY A 9 -18.93 -18.89 -7.71
C GLY A 9 -18.37 -19.47 -9.02
N ASN A 10 -17.55 -20.52 -8.91
CA ASN A 10 -16.65 -20.94 -9.98
C ASN A 10 -17.27 -21.71 -11.16
N ARG A 11 -18.61 -21.68 -11.39
CA ARG A 11 -19.24 -22.17 -12.65
C ARG A 11 -20.77 -22.09 -12.82
N HIS A 12 -21.57 -21.59 -11.87
CA HIS A 12 -23.03 -21.63 -12.00
C HIS A 12 -23.62 -20.33 -12.57
N ARG A 13 -24.29 -20.42 -13.72
CA ARG A 13 -25.02 -19.29 -14.35
C ARG A 13 -26.43 -19.19 -13.76
N ARG A 14 -26.78 -18.03 -13.20
CA ARG A 14 -28.13 -17.69 -12.71
C ARG A 14 -28.77 -16.64 -13.60
N GLY A 15 -30.06 -16.78 -13.89
CA GLY A 15 -30.87 -15.84 -14.68
C GLY A 15 -31.95 -16.54 -15.51
N PRO A 16 -32.79 -15.80 -16.27
CA PRO A 16 -32.73 -14.35 -16.49
C PRO A 16 -33.29 -13.53 -15.32
N VAL A 17 -32.55 -12.49 -14.89
CA VAL A 17 -32.99 -11.49 -13.91
C VAL A 17 -33.11 -10.11 -14.55
N ALA A 18 -34.02 -9.27 -14.04
CA ALA A 18 -34.12 -7.87 -14.46
C ALA A 18 -32.95 -7.04 -13.89
N GLY A 19 -32.61 -5.92 -14.54
CA GLY A 19 -31.52 -5.04 -14.09
C GLY A 19 -31.71 -4.53 -12.65
N GLU A 20 -32.94 -4.21 -12.26
CA GLU A 20 -33.28 -3.80 -10.88
C GLU A 20 -33.10 -4.93 -9.87
N ALA A 21 -33.40 -6.18 -10.25
CA ALA A 21 -33.16 -7.34 -9.40
C ALA A 21 -31.67 -7.62 -9.22
N LEU A 22 -30.86 -7.35 -10.25
CA LEU A 22 -29.39 -7.44 -10.16
C LEU A 22 -28.83 -6.38 -9.18
N LEU A 23 -29.38 -5.16 -9.20
CA LEU A 23 -29.05 -4.11 -8.22
C LEU A 23 -29.48 -4.48 -6.80
N ALA A 24 -30.66 -5.09 -6.63
CA ALA A 24 -31.11 -5.57 -5.33
C ALA A 24 -30.15 -6.63 -4.76
N LEU A 25 -29.70 -7.58 -5.58
CA LEU A 25 -28.70 -8.59 -5.18
C LEU A 25 -27.35 -7.97 -4.79
N TYR A 26 -26.93 -6.90 -5.48
CA TYR A 26 -25.71 -6.16 -5.12
C TYR A 26 -25.88 -5.42 -3.78
N ARG A 27 -27.03 -4.77 -3.57
CA ARG A 27 -27.35 -4.07 -2.31
C ARG A 27 -27.46 -5.04 -1.12
N ASP A 28 -27.94 -6.25 -1.37
CA ASP A 28 -28.03 -7.32 -0.38
C ASP A 28 -26.69 -8.07 -0.17
N HIS A 29 -25.60 -7.61 -0.81
CA HIS A 29 -24.27 -8.22 -0.78
C HIS A 29 -24.21 -9.69 -1.24
N ALA A 30 -25.19 -10.14 -2.02
CA ALA A 30 -25.21 -11.49 -2.61
C ALA A 30 -24.28 -11.61 -3.82
N ILE A 31 -24.00 -10.48 -4.50
CA ILE A 31 -23.04 -10.36 -5.59
C ILE A 31 -22.13 -9.16 -5.35
N ALA A 32 -20.89 -9.23 -5.85
CA ALA A 32 -19.86 -8.20 -5.67
C ALA A 32 -19.55 -7.49 -7.00
N LEU A 33 -18.79 -6.38 -6.94
CA LEU A 33 -18.46 -5.57 -8.12
C LEU A 33 -17.61 -6.31 -9.17
N ASP A 34 -16.85 -7.31 -8.75
CA ASP A 34 -16.05 -8.21 -9.60
C ASP A 34 -16.87 -9.39 -10.14
N THR A 35 -18.12 -9.56 -9.72
CA THR A 35 -18.98 -10.65 -10.19
C THR A 35 -19.26 -10.49 -11.68
N LEU A 36 -19.02 -11.57 -12.43
CA LEU A 36 -19.21 -11.60 -13.87
C LEU A 36 -20.70 -11.64 -14.21
N VAL A 37 -21.11 -10.70 -15.05
CA VAL A 37 -22.46 -10.55 -15.57
C VAL A 37 -22.47 -10.61 -17.10
N TRP A 38 -23.57 -11.07 -17.66
CA TRP A 38 -23.78 -11.16 -19.10
C TRP A 38 -25.22 -10.81 -19.45
N ARG A 39 -25.39 -10.19 -20.62
CA ARG A 39 -26.70 -9.90 -21.23
C ARG A 39 -26.63 -10.14 -22.73
N GLU A 40 -27.79 -10.29 -23.34
CA GLU A 40 -27.92 -10.33 -24.79
C GLU A 40 -27.30 -9.06 -25.41
N GLY A 41 -26.34 -9.26 -26.33
CA GLY A 41 -25.55 -8.19 -26.95
C GLY A 41 -24.10 -8.11 -26.47
N PHE A 42 -23.72 -8.77 -25.37
CA PHE A 42 -22.31 -8.86 -24.97
C PHE A 42 -21.58 -10.02 -25.65
N ALA A 43 -20.41 -9.73 -26.23
CA ALA A 43 -19.53 -10.75 -26.83
C ALA A 43 -18.89 -11.69 -25.79
N ARG A 44 -18.75 -11.24 -24.53
CA ARG A 44 -18.17 -12.00 -23.41
C ARG A 44 -18.76 -11.53 -22.07
N TRP A 45 -18.60 -12.34 -21.03
CA TRP A 45 -18.92 -11.96 -19.66
C TRP A 45 -18.08 -10.75 -19.22
N ALA A 46 -18.69 -9.79 -18.54
CA ALA A 46 -18.04 -8.57 -18.06
C ALA A 46 -18.28 -8.42 -16.55
N PRO A 47 -17.34 -7.85 -15.78
CA PRO A 47 -17.56 -7.58 -14.35
C PRO A 47 -18.65 -6.53 -14.15
N LEU A 48 -19.45 -6.66 -13.10
CA LEU A 48 -20.54 -5.74 -12.77
C LEU A 48 -20.07 -4.28 -12.66
N SER A 49 -18.84 -4.05 -12.18
CA SER A 49 -18.22 -2.72 -12.12
C SER A 49 -18.13 -2.01 -13.46
N ALA A 50 -17.92 -2.75 -14.56
CA ALA A 50 -17.82 -2.17 -15.90
C ALA A 50 -19.18 -1.80 -16.50
N CYS A 51 -20.28 -2.28 -15.90
CA CYS A 51 -21.65 -2.00 -16.32
C CYS A 51 -22.39 -1.06 -15.35
N ALA A 52 -21.69 -0.55 -14.33
CA ALA A 52 -22.26 0.24 -13.24
C ALA A 52 -22.91 1.55 -13.74
N ASP A 53 -22.34 2.18 -14.77
CA ASP A 53 -22.83 3.44 -15.34
C ASP A 53 -24.19 3.30 -16.06
N GLU A 54 -24.53 2.09 -16.50
CA GLU A 54 -25.74 1.80 -17.29
C GLU A 54 -26.94 1.36 -16.43
N LEU A 55 -26.69 0.97 -15.17
CA LEU A 55 -27.72 0.44 -14.25
C LEU A 55 -28.44 1.54 -13.42
N GLY A 56 -28.00 2.80 -13.46
CA GLY A 56 -28.63 3.93 -12.76
C GLY A 56 -27.99 4.28 -11.39
N PRO A 57 -28.27 5.47 -10.82
CA PRO A 57 -27.36 6.17 -9.90
C PRO A 57 -27.50 5.80 -8.40
N PRO A 58 -26.43 5.90 -7.58
CA PRO A 58 -25.01 5.71 -7.89
C PRO A 58 -24.47 4.44 -7.21
N ILE A 59 -23.90 3.54 -8.01
CA ILE A 59 -22.80 2.70 -7.52
C ILE A 59 -21.62 3.66 -7.38
N SER A 60 -21.34 4.14 -6.17
CA SER A 60 -20.26 5.11 -5.92
C SER A 60 -18.92 4.57 -6.43
N THR A 61 -18.45 5.09 -7.55
CA THR A 61 -17.09 4.92 -8.08
C THR A 61 -16.12 5.99 -7.55
N ASP A 62 -16.55 6.84 -6.63
CA ASP A 62 -15.68 7.82 -5.97
C ASP A 62 -14.78 7.16 -4.91
N VAL A 63 -13.52 6.91 -5.30
CA VAL A 63 -12.42 6.46 -4.43
C VAL A 63 -12.00 7.53 -3.40
N ARG A 64 -12.65 8.70 -3.35
CA ARG A 64 -12.26 9.84 -2.49
C ARG A 64 -12.94 9.90 -1.11
N ALA A 65 -13.74 8.91 -0.72
CA ALA A 65 -14.34 8.83 0.61
C ALA A 65 -13.56 7.95 1.62
N ALA A 66 -12.31 7.57 1.31
CA ALA A 66 -11.44 6.85 2.23
C ALA A 66 -10.83 7.76 3.31
N ALA A 67 -11.67 8.26 4.23
CA ALA A 67 -11.22 8.90 5.47
C ALA A 67 -12.04 8.45 6.70
N LEU A 68 -12.73 7.32 6.62
CA LEU A 68 -13.08 6.55 7.82
C LEU A 68 -12.43 5.17 7.72
N PRO A 69 -11.79 4.67 8.79
CA PRO A 69 -11.32 3.30 8.82
C PRO A 69 -12.51 2.37 8.52
N PRO A 70 -12.33 1.30 7.74
CA PRO A 70 -13.41 0.39 7.41
C PRO A 70 -14.05 -0.12 8.72
N PRO A 71 -15.39 -0.12 8.84
CA PRO A 71 -16.04 -0.74 9.99
C PRO A 71 -15.62 -2.20 10.05
N LEU A 72 -15.20 -2.66 11.23
CA LEU A 72 -14.90 -4.06 11.48
C LEU A 72 -16.09 -4.90 10.96
N PRO A 73 -15.82 -5.97 10.19
CA PRO A 73 -16.89 -6.84 9.71
C PRO A 73 -17.74 -7.29 10.90
N PRO A 74 -19.08 -7.34 10.79
CA PRO A 74 -19.91 -7.91 11.84
C PRO A 74 -19.37 -9.30 12.14
N ALA A 75 -19.13 -9.56 13.43
CA ALA A 75 -18.73 -10.88 13.88
C ALA A 75 -19.69 -11.90 13.24
N PRO A 76 -19.18 -12.93 12.56
CA PRO A 76 -20.05 -13.93 11.96
C PRO A 76 -21.01 -14.44 13.05
N PRO A 77 -22.29 -14.70 12.74
CA PRO A 77 -23.15 -15.37 13.69
C PRO A 77 -22.38 -16.60 14.15
N ALA A 78 -22.26 -16.77 15.47
CA ALA A 78 -21.57 -17.91 16.05
C ALA A 78 -22.05 -19.16 15.31
N ALA A 79 -21.24 -19.60 14.36
CA ALA A 79 -21.50 -20.82 13.64
C ALA A 79 -21.41 -21.84 14.75
N GLY A 80 -22.56 -22.35 15.15
CA GLY A 80 -22.65 -23.60 15.84
C GLY A 80 -21.92 -24.57 14.93
N HIS A 81 -20.63 -24.75 15.23
CA HIS A 81 -19.89 -25.89 14.76
C HIS A 81 -20.61 -27.04 15.44
N SER A 82 -21.64 -27.56 14.78
CA SER A 82 -22.02 -28.95 14.92
C SER A 82 -20.75 -29.69 14.56
N ALA A 83 -19.94 -29.94 15.57
CA ALA A 83 -18.88 -30.91 15.53
C ALA A 83 -19.58 -32.20 15.15
N ALA A 84 -19.62 -32.49 13.85
CA ALA A 84 -19.61 -33.87 13.41
C ALA A 84 -18.37 -34.43 14.09
N ALA A 85 -18.61 -35.17 15.17
CA ALA A 85 -17.60 -35.93 15.86
C ALA A 85 -17.08 -36.96 14.86
N SER A 86 -16.17 -36.54 13.99
CA SER A 86 -15.15 -37.43 13.47
C SER A 86 -14.39 -37.86 14.70
N ALA A 87 -14.78 -39.04 15.20
CA ALA A 87 -14.01 -39.79 16.18
C ALA A 87 -12.60 -39.92 15.59
N SER A 88 -11.76 -38.96 15.92
CA SER A 88 -10.34 -39.06 15.69
C SER A 88 -9.96 -40.25 16.55
N SER A 89 -9.54 -41.34 15.93
CA SER A 89 -8.81 -42.38 16.63
C SER A 89 -7.57 -41.71 17.19
N SER A 90 -7.71 -41.15 18.39
CA SER A 90 -6.63 -40.70 19.23
C SER A 90 -5.81 -41.94 19.50
N SER A 91 -4.83 -42.18 18.61
CA SER A 91 -3.67 -42.97 18.96
C SER A 91 -3.09 -42.25 20.16
N ALA A 92 -3.47 -42.73 21.34
CA ALA A 92 -2.87 -42.32 22.57
C ALA A 92 -1.37 -42.54 22.34
N TYR A 93 -0.63 -41.43 22.22
CA TYR A 93 0.80 -41.47 22.43
C TYR A 93 0.96 -42.02 23.84
N ARG A 94 1.14 -43.35 23.94
CA ARG A 94 1.51 -43.99 25.19
C ARG A 94 2.86 -43.39 25.52
N LEU A 95 2.88 -42.45 26.44
CA LEU A 95 4.10 -42.02 27.09
C LEU A 95 4.76 -43.30 27.60
N PRO A 96 5.96 -43.64 27.10
CA PRO A 96 6.65 -44.82 27.57
C PRO A 96 6.86 -44.67 29.08
N GLY A 97 6.52 -45.73 29.82
CA GLY A 97 6.59 -45.74 31.27
C GLY A 97 7.95 -45.25 31.77
N ASN A 98 7.92 -44.59 32.93
CA ASN A 98 8.99 -43.90 33.62
C ASN A 98 10.27 -44.76 33.84
N GLY A 99 11.02 -45.02 32.77
CA GLY A 99 12.38 -45.52 32.78
C GLY A 99 13.36 -44.36 32.88
N SER A 100 14.58 -44.63 33.35
CA SER A 100 15.63 -43.64 33.67
C SER A 100 16.04 -42.68 32.54
N GLY A 101 15.56 -42.88 31.30
CA GLY A 101 15.79 -41.99 30.15
C GLY A 101 14.63 -41.05 29.78
N TRP A 102 13.46 -41.14 30.44
CA TRP A 102 12.28 -40.30 30.14
C TRP A 102 12.51 -38.78 30.22
N PRO A 103 13.20 -38.22 31.23
CA PRO A 103 13.44 -36.78 31.26
C PRO A 103 14.34 -36.32 30.10
N LEU A 104 15.27 -37.16 29.66
CA LEU A 104 16.17 -36.84 28.54
C LEU A 104 15.43 -36.78 27.20
N ALA A 105 14.46 -37.68 26.98
CA ALA A 105 13.65 -37.69 25.76
C ALA A 105 12.71 -36.46 25.66
N VAL A 106 12.12 -36.02 26.78
CA VAL A 106 11.27 -34.81 26.81
C VAL A 106 12.11 -33.57 26.52
N VAL A 107 13.28 -33.45 27.15
CA VAL A 107 14.20 -32.33 26.90
C VAL A 107 14.66 -32.33 25.44
N LEU A 108 15.02 -33.49 24.88
CA LEU A 108 15.45 -33.61 23.50
C LEU A 108 14.34 -33.23 22.51
N GLY A 109 13.09 -33.65 22.76
CA GLY A 109 11.94 -33.23 21.96
C GLY A 109 11.67 -31.73 22.02
N ALA A 110 11.76 -31.12 23.19
CA ALA A 110 11.58 -29.68 23.37
C ALA A 110 12.69 -28.88 22.65
N VAL A 111 13.94 -29.32 22.75
CA VAL A 111 15.10 -28.69 22.12
C VAL A 111 15.00 -28.78 20.60
N VAL A 112 14.71 -29.96 20.04
CA VAL A 112 14.54 -30.14 18.59
C VAL A 112 13.35 -29.31 18.09
N GLY A 113 12.22 -29.32 18.80
CA GLY A 113 11.06 -28.48 18.47
C GLY A 113 11.37 -26.99 18.46
N MET A 114 12.16 -26.52 19.43
CA MET A 114 12.62 -25.12 19.48
C MET A 114 13.52 -24.78 18.29
N PHE A 115 14.46 -25.66 17.91
CA PHE A 115 15.33 -25.43 16.75
C PHE A 115 14.53 -25.33 15.44
N VAL A 116 13.50 -26.18 15.27
CA VAL A 116 12.61 -26.10 14.09
C VAL A 116 11.84 -24.78 14.08
N LEU A 117 11.33 -24.35 15.23
CA LEU A 117 10.62 -23.08 15.35
C LEU A 117 11.51 -21.88 15.00
N VAL A 118 12.72 -21.84 15.55
CA VAL A 118 13.70 -20.77 15.27
C VAL A 118 14.08 -20.75 13.78
N ALA A 119 14.27 -21.92 13.17
CA ALA A 119 14.57 -22.00 11.74
C ALA A 119 13.44 -21.42 10.88
N MET A 120 12.18 -21.72 11.21
CA MET A 120 11.02 -21.20 10.48
C MET A 120 10.89 -19.68 10.62
N ILE A 121 11.01 -19.15 11.85
CA ILE A 121 11.01 -17.71 12.10
C ILE A 121 12.16 -17.02 11.35
N GLY A 122 13.34 -17.62 11.31
CA GLY A 122 14.50 -17.11 10.59
C GLY A 122 14.23 -16.92 9.09
N ILE A 123 13.60 -17.90 8.44
CA ILE A 123 13.25 -17.81 7.01
C ILE A 123 12.23 -16.69 6.75
N VAL A 124 11.19 -16.59 7.58
CA VAL A 124 10.17 -15.53 7.45
C VAL A 124 10.79 -14.15 7.68
N ALA A 125 11.61 -14.00 8.73
CA ALA A 125 12.26 -12.75 9.07
C ALA A 125 13.22 -12.30 7.95
N ALA A 126 13.93 -13.22 7.32
CA ALA A 126 14.85 -12.92 6.22
C ALA A 126 14.15 -12.24 5.02
N ILE A 127 12.87 -12.52 4.78
CA ILE A 127 12.09 -11.92 3.69
C ILE A 127 11.32 -10.69 4.18
N ALA A 128 10.72 -10.76 5.38
CA ALA A 128 9.87 -9.71 5.91
C ALA A 128 10.65 -8.45 6.32
N LEU A 129 11.83 -8.60 6.92
CA LEU A 129 12.63 -7.49 7.39
C LEU A 129 13.12 -6.55 6.27
N PRO A 130 13.75 -7.03 5.17
CA PRO A 130 14.19 -6.13 4.10
C PRO A 130 13.01 -5.40 3.44
N ALA A 131 11.90 -6.11 3.20
CA ALA A 131 10.69 -5.51 2.63
C ALA A 131 10.09 -4.42 3.54
N TYR A 132 10.06 -4.65 4.86
CA TYR A 132 9.60 -3.66 5.82
C TYR A 132 10.51 -2.41 5.84
N GLN A 133 11.82 -2.61 5.80
CA GLN A 133 12.77 -1.48 5.74
C GLN A 133 12.54 -0.63 4.49
N ASP A 134 12.34 -1.24 3.32
CA ASP A 134 12.05 -0.52 2.08
C ASP A 134 10.73 0.27 2.15
N TYR A 135 9.71 -0.31 2.76
CA TYR A 135 8.44 0.39 2.99
C TYR A 135 8.63 1.62 3.88
N THR A 136 9.32 1.48 5.01
CA THR A 136 9.57 2.60 5.93
C THR A 136 10.45 3.68 5.30
N ALA A 137 11.43 3.29 4.49
CA ALA A 137 12.27 4.23 3.73
C ALA A 137 11.41 5.03 2.75
N ARG A 138 10.53 4.37 1.98
CA ARG A 138 9.59 5.05 1.07
C ARG A 138 8.67 6.02 1.79
N THR A 139 8.16 5.64 2.97
CA THR A 139 7.33 6.54 3.77
C THR A 139 8.11 7.78 4.23
N LYS A 140 9.36 7.60 4.71
CA LYS A 140 10.24 8.71 5.09
C LYS A 140 10.53 9.66 3.92
N VAL A 141 10.81 9.13 2.73
CA VAL A 141 11.01 9.95 1.51
C VAL A 141 9.73 10.72 1.14
N ALA A 142 8.56 10.06 1.19
CA ALA A 142 7.29 10.74 0.93
C ALA A 142 6.99 11.87 1.93
N GLN A 143 7.37 11.69 3.20
CA GLN A 143 7.29 12.75 4.22
C GLN A 143 8.21 13.92 3.89
N ALA A 144 9.44 13.65 3.44
CA ALA A 144 10.37 14.70 3.01
C ALA A 144 9.81 15.51 1.83
N ILE A 145 9.26 14.84 0.81
CA ILE A 145 8.59 15.50 -0.33
C ILE A 145 7.43 16.38 0.15
N THR A 146 6.65 15.89 1.11
CA THR A 146 5.53 16.64 1.70
C THR A 146 6.03 17.87 2.47
N ALA A 147 7.15 17.76 3.18
CA ALA A 147 7.78 18.88 3.86
C ALA A 147 8.29 19.97 2.89
N LEU A 148 8.63 19.59 1.65
CA LEU A 148 9.05 20.51 0.58
C LEU A 148 7.87 21.11 -0.21
N ALA A 149 6.66 20.55 -0.11
CA ALA A 149 5.48 21.03 -0.80
C ALA A 149 5.21 22.55 -0.70
N PRO A 150 5.36 23.23 0.46
CA PRO A 150 5.13 24.68 0.56
C PRO A 150 6.16 25.52 -0.19
N LEU A 151 7.35 24.99 -0.51
CA LEU A 151 8.37 25.71 -1.28
C LEU A 151 8.00 25.81 -2.76
N LYS A 152 7.29 24.80 -3.30
CA LYS A 152 6.92 24.75 -4.71
C LYS A 152 6.20 26.02 -5.21
N PRO A 153 5.08 26.46 -4.61
CA PRO A 153 4.41 27.68 -5.04
C PRO A 153 5.22 28.96 -4.73
N GLN A 154 6.06 28.96 -3.68
CA GLN A 154 6.92 30.10 -3.36
C GLN A 154 7.98 30.33 -4.43
N ILE A 155 8.63 29.25 -4.87
CA ILE A 155 9.64 29.26 -5.93
C ILE A 155 9.02 29.68 -7.26
N ALA A 156 7.88 29.07 -7.63
CA ALA A 156 7.18 29.43 -8.86
C ALA A 156 6.74 30.91 -8.87
N GLY A 157 6.22 31.41 -7.74
CA GLY A 157 5.84 32.81 -7.59
C GLY A 157 7.02 33.76 -7.69
N PHE A 158 8.14 33.44 -7.05
CA PHE A 158 9.36 34.24 -7.12
C PHE A 158 9.94 34.28 -8.53
N LEU A 159 10.01 33.13 -9.21
CA LEU A 159 10.49 33.03 -10.59
C LEU A 159 9.62 33.87 -11.53
N ALA A 160 8.30 33.83 -11.38
CA ALA A 160 7.37 34.62 -12.18
C ALA A 160 7.50 36.14 -11.94
N GLN A 161 7.85 36.56 -10.71
CA GLN A 161 7.98 37.98 -10.36
C GLN A 161 9.35 38.57 -10.70
N GLN A 162 10.43 37.81 -10.48
CA GLN A 162 11.81 38.30 -10.62
C GLN A 162 12.49 37.85 -11.91
N GLY A 163 11.93 36.87 -12.63
CA GLY A 163 12.53 36.31 -13.85
C GLY A 163 13.82 35.51 -13.60
N ARG A 164 14.11 35.15 -12.34
CA ARG A 164 15.26 34.32 -11.94
C ARG A 164 14.85 33.32 -10.87
N CYS A 165 15.58 32.20 -10.78
CA CYS A 165 15.39 31.25 -9.69
C CYS A 165 15.82 31.88 -8.35
N PRO A 166 15.05 31.68 -7.26
CA PRO A 166 15.49 32.04 -5.93
C PRO A 166 16.70 31.20 -5.50
N VAL A 167 17.49 31.76 -4.59
CA VAL A 167 18.52 31.04 -3.84
C VAL A 167 18.27 31.18 -2.35
N ASN A 168 18.81 30.28 -1.53
CA ASN A 168 18.73 30.42 -0.07
C ASN A 168 19.28 31.78 0.38
N GLY A 169 18.53 32.48 1.24
CA GLY A 169 18.86 33.84 1.69
C GLY A 169 18.17 34.96 0.89
N ASP A 170 17.52 34.66 -0.23
CA ASP A 170 16.57 35.59 -0.84
C ASP A 170 15.37 35.86 0.09
N ALA A 171 14.68 36.98 -0.13
CA ALA A 171 13.50 37.32 0.67
C ALA A 171 12.43 36.21 0.60
N GLY A 172 12.12 35.61 1.76
CA GLY A 172 11.18 34.49 1.87
C GLY A 172 11.84 33.10 1.84
N PHE A 173 13.15 33.01 1.60
CA PHE A 173 13.90 31.76 1.55
C PHE A 173 14.96 31.71 2.66
N LEU A 174 14.89 30.68 3.50
CA LEU A 174 15.79 30.48 4.62
C LEU A 174 17.17 29.99 4.13
N ALA A 175 18.17 30.07 5.00
CA ALA A 175 19.43 29.34 4.81
C ALA A 175 19.15 27.82 4.71
N PRO A 176 20.03 27.03 4.07
CA PRO A 176 19.76 25.61 3.82
C PRO A 176 19.42 24.81 5.08
N GLU A 177 20.10 25.09 6.20
CA GLU A 177 19.92 24.44 7.50
C GLU A 177 18.64 24.91 8.21
N GLY A 178 18.08 26.05 7.80
CA GLY A 178 16.82 26.57 8.33
C GLY A 178 15.60 25.70 8.00
N TYR A 179 15.74 24.79 7.03
CA TYR A 179 14.72 23.81 6.65
C TYR A 179 14.88 22.44 7.34
N ALA A 180 15.90 22.28 8.18
CA ALA A 180 16.17 21.02 8.87
C ALA A 180 15.00 20.61 9.78
N ASN A 181 14.63 19.33 9.74
CA ASN A 181 13.57 18.72 10.54
C ASN A 181 13.80 17.21 10.71
N ASP A 182 12.81 16.45 11.20
CA ASP A 182 12.96 14.99 11.43
C ASP A 182 13.29 14.18 10.15
N VAL A 183 12.96 14.70 8.97
CA VAL A 183 13.12 14.01 7.69
C VAL A 183 14.11 14.70 6.73
N LEU A 184 14.53 15.93 7.03
CA LEU A 184 15.45 16.74 6.20
C LEU A 184 16.62 17.27 7.03
N THR A 185 17.83 17.12 6.50
CA THR A 185 19.05 17.69 7.08
C THR A 185 19.26 19.12 6.62
N SER A 186 19.05 19.38 5.32
CA SER A 186 19.16 20.72 4.73
C SER A 186 18.44 20.76 3.39
N VAL A 187 18.07 21.97 2.96
CA VAL A 187 17.40 22.21 1.68
C VAL A 187 18.05 23.35 0.92
N GLN A 188 18.72 23.03 -0.18
CA GLN A 188 19.27 24.00 -1.10
C GLN A 188 18.25 24.34 -2.20
N ILE A 189 18.17 25.61 -2.55
CA ILE A 189 17.27 26.15 -3.57
C ILE A 189 18.12 26.88 -4.59
N GLY A 190 17.89 26.62 -5.87
CA GLY A 190 18.70 27.19 -6.93
C GLY A 190 18.52 26.49 -8.26
N HIS A 191 19.47 26.70 -9.16
CA HIS A 191 19.59 25.92 -10.40
C HIS A 191 20.48 24.70 -10.14
N PHE A 192 19.99 23.53 -10.53
CA PHE A 192 20.69 22.26 -10.36
C PHE A 192 20.82 21.60 -11.73
N ASP A 193 22.06 21.36 -12.18
CA ASP A 193 22.56 20.59 -13.35
C ASP A 193 21.80 20.66 -14.69
N THR A 194 20.48 20.53 -14.67
CA THR A 194 19.54 20.95 -15.69
C THR A 194 19.27 22.45 -15.55
N THR A 195 19.06 23.17 -16.65
CA THR A 195 18.78 24.62 -16.69
C THR A 195 17.53 25.05 -15.88
N ASN A 196 16.87 24.14 -15.18
CA ASN A 196 15.65 24.37 -14.44
C ASN A 196 15.92 24.83 -13.01
N CYS A 197 14.98 25.63 -12.51
CA CYS A 197 14.97 26.02 -11.11
C CYS A 197 14.44 24.86 -10.28
N GLY A 198 15.02 24.59 -9.11
CA GLY A 198 14.61 23.45 -8.32
C GLY A 198 14.97 23.55 -6.84
N VAL A 199 14.86 22.41 -6.19
CA VAL A 199 15.20 22.21 -4.78
C VAL A 199 15.98 20.92 -4.64
N GLU A 200 17.14 20.99 -4.00
CA GLU A 200 17.92 19.84 -3.56
C GLU A 200 17.76 19.68 -2.04
N ALA A 201 17.26 18.55 -1.60
CA ALA A 201 17.02 18.25 -0.20
C ALA A 201 17.84 17.05 0.26
N LEU A 202 18.60 17.20 1.33
CA LEU A 202 19.32 16.10 1.96
C LEU A 202 18.42 15.45 3.01
N LEU A 203 18.23 14.14 2.91
CA LEU A 203 17.38 13.39 3.84
C LEU A 203 18.04 13.20 5.21
N HIS A 204 17.22 13.23 6.27
CA HIS A 204 17.62 12.89 7.63
C HIS A 204 16.97 11.57 8.06
N ALA A 205 17.78 10.51 8.18
CA ALA A 205 17.33 9.19 8.53
C ALA A 205 18.44 8.37 9.24
N PRO A 206 18.91 8.79 10.43
CA PRO A 206 20.11 8.21 11.07
C PRO A 206 20.01 6.71 11.39
N LYS A 207 18.79 6.16 11.43
CA LYS A 207 18.52 4.73 11.65
C LYS A 207 18.48 3.92 10.34
N MET A 208 18.56 4.56 9.19
CA MET A 208 18.38 3.98 7.86
C MET A 208 19.51 4.45 6.93
N THR A 209 20.69 3.86 7.06
CA THR A 209 21.89 4.22 6.28
C THR A 209 21.73 4.16 4.75
N ARG A 210 20.71 3.45 4.26
CA ARG A 210 20.39 3.36 2.82
C ARG A 210 19.80 4.64 2.24
N ILE A 211 19.17 5.49 3.06
CA ILE A 211 18.58 6.77 2.64
C ILE A 211 19.14 7.98 3.39
N ASP A 212 19.83 7.76 4.51
CA ASP A 212 20.42 8.84 5.31
C ASP A 212 21.46 9.62 4.51
N GLY A 213 21.33 10.95 4.49
CA GLY A 213 22.25 11.83 3.78
C GLY A 213 22.18 11.76 2.26
N LYS A 214 21.26 10.97 1.67
CA LYS A 214 21.05 10.96 0.22
C LYS A 214 20.26 12.19 -0.22
N ALA A 215 20.56 12.65 -1.43
CA ALA A 215 19.89 13.80 -2.05
C ALA A 215 18.58 13.42 -2.75
N LEU A 216 17.62 14.32 -2.67
CA LEU A 216 16.34 14.33 -3.36
C LEU A 216 16.22 15.66 -4.11
N TRP A 217 16.06 15.61 -5.42
CA TRP A 217 15.89 16.78 -6.28
C TRP A 217 14.44 16.93 -6.72
N LEU A 218 13.97 18.17 -6.67
CA LEU A 218 12.67 18.58 -7.18
C LEU A 218 12.90 19.69 -8.20
N ASP A 219 12.79 19.36 -9.47
CA ASP A 219 12.98 20.30 -10.57
C ASP A 219 11.64 20.89 -11.00
N PHE A 220 11.62 22.21 -11.18
CA PHE A 220 10.47 22.93 -11.70
C PHE A 220 10.65 23.23 -13.18
N ASP A 221 9.83 22.60 -14.00
CA ASP A 221 9.67 22.95 -15.41
C ASP A 221 8.73 24.15 -15.51
N ALA A 222 9.31 25.33 -15.78
CA ALA A 222 8.57 26.57 -15.88
C ALA A 222 7.67 26.63 -17.13
N ASP A 223 8.00 25.91 -18.19
CA ASP A 223 7.23 25.89 -19.44
C ASP A 223 6.00 25.00 -19.30
N ALA A 224 6.16 23.82 -18.67
CA ALA A 224 5.06 22.89 -18.41
C ALA A 224 4.29 23.23 -17.12
N GLY A 225 4.86 24.01 -16.21
CA GLY A 225 4.32 24.27 -14.88
C GLY A 225 4.27 23.03 -13.99
N THR A 226 5.15 22.05 -14.25
CA THR A 226 5.17 20.76 -13.57
C THR A 226 6.42 20.60 -12.70
N TRP A 227 6.32 19.76 -11.68
CA TRP A 227 7.44 19.40 -10.82
C TRP A 227 7.84 17.96 -11.10
N GLN A 228 9.11 17.75 -11.40
CA GLN A 228 9.72 16.45 -11.53
C GLN A 228 10.52 16.13 -10.27
N CYS A 229 10.52 14.86 -9.87
CA CYS A 229 11.20 14.42 -8.67
C CYS A 229 12.22 13.34 -9.04
N ASN A 230 13.46 13.52 -8.59
CA ASN A 230 14.56 12.60 -8.86
C ASN A 230 15.40 12.38 -7.60
N SER A 231 16.12 11.26 -7.49
CA SER A 231 16.91 10.96 -6.29
C SER A 231 18.03 9.96 -6.57
N GLU A 232 19.05 9.90 -5.69
CA GLU A 232 20.12 8.87 -5.68
C GLU A 232 19.73 7.59 -4.92
N ILE A 233 18.51 7.55 -4.39
CA ILE A 233 17.98 6.43 -3.64
C ILE A 233 17.52 5.33 -4.61
N ASP A 234 17.63 4.07 -4.20
CA ASP A 234 17.12 2.95 -4.98
C ASP A 234 15.59 3.06 -5.21
N ASP A 235 15.13 2.82 -6.44
CA ASP A 235 13.72 2.94 -6.85
C ASP A 235 12.73 2.19 -5.96
N ASN A 236 13.15 1.05 -5.40
CA ASN A 236 12.32 0.25 -4.49
C ASN A 236 11.92 1.04 -3.24
N GLN A 237 12.77 1.99 -2.82
CA GLN A 237 12.57 2.85 -1.66
C GLN A 237 11.97 4.20 -2.05
N LEU A 238 11.72 4.46 -3.33
CA LEU A 238 11.14 5.72 -3.80
C LEU A 238 9.63 5.61 -4.05
N PRO A 239 8.85 6.67 -3.76
CA PRO A 239 7.48 6.80 -4.24
C PRO A 239 7.43 6.76 -5.77
N PRO A 240 6.33 6.31 -6.38
CA PRO A 240 6.20 6.23 -7.84
C PRO A 240 6.51 7.55 -8.57
N ASP A 241 6.15 8.69 -7.97
CA ASP A 241 6.34 10.02 -8.56
C ASP A 241 7.81 10.47 -8.65
N CYS A 242 8.71 9.75 -7.99
CA CYS A 242 10.15 10.06 -7.93
C CYS A 242 11.04 8.96 -8.51
N ARG A 243 10.46 7.95 -9.18
CA ARG A 243 11.24 6.90 -9.85
C ARG A 243 11.57 7.36 -11.27
N GLY A 244 12.83 7.26 -11.67
CA GLY A 244 13.33 7.75 -12.95
C GLY A 244 14.75 7.30 -13.25
#